data_AF-A0AAW2QDF7-F1
#
_entry.id   AF-A0AAW2QDF7-F1
#
_cell.length_a   1.000
_cell.length_b   1.000
_cell.length_c   1.000
_cell.angle_alpha   90.00
_cell.angle_beta   90.00
_cell.angle_gamma   90.00
#
_symmetry.space_group_name_H-M   'P 1'
#
loop_
_entity.id
_entity.type
_entity.pdbx_description
1 polymer ?
#
loop_
_entity_poly.entity_id
_entity_poly.type
_entity_poly.pdbx_seq_one_letter_code
_entity_poly.pdbx_strand_id
1 'polypeptide(L)'
;MWVHNYMRTRGHKGVLSSNVNLATALINMYSKCGSLDEARKVFDQISKKDVVSFNAMIIGLAVNGEGEEALRLFSKMLEFRLCPDSGTLLGALCACSHSGLLDKGREIFKEMIMRRESCVTPKLEHYACYIDLLSRSGFIEEALGVATSMPFKPNNFVWGSLLSGCVLHNRLELAQVISTMLITVDPENSAGYVMLSNSFAADCEWRDVLKLRGVMKAKGVSKQPGHSWINIGGVMHEFVAGSASYLQIGSIHEMMQSLLKEMRLSSP
;
A
#
# COMPACT_ATOMS: atom_id res chain seq x y z
N MET A 1 23.58 -4.21 -0.71
CA MET A 1 24.17 -5.00 0.40
C MET A 1 25.48 -4.42 0.98
N TRP A 2 26.23 -3.57 0.25
CA TRP A 2 27.51 -3.00 0.71
C TRP A 2 27.41 -2.08 1.94
N VAL A 3 26.40 -1.21 2.03
CA VAL A 3 26.23 -0.30 3.19
C VAL A 3 25.86 -1.07 4.47
N HIS A 4 24.96 -2.06 4.39
CA HIS A 4 24.63 -2.95 5.52
C HIS A 4 25.87 -3.70 6.03
N ASN A 5 26.64 -4.30 5.10
CA ASN A 5 27.83 -5.06 5.46
C ASN A 5 28.92 -4.15 6.04
N TYR A 6 29.11 -2.95 5.49
CA TYR A 6 30.01 -1.94 6.03
C TYR A 6 29.60 -1.49 7.44
N MET A 7 28.30 -1.24 7.68
CA MET A 7 27.81 -0.89 9.01
C MET A 7 28.00 -2.02 10.02
N ARG A 8 27.78 -3.28 9.64
CA ARG A 8 28.02 -4.44 10.51
C ARG A 8 29.49 -4.68 10.84
N THR A 9 30.38 -4.43 9.89
CA THR A 9 31.81 -4.77 10.01
C THR A 9 32.68 -3.63 10.51
N ARG A 10 32.31 -2.37 10.20
CA ARG A 10 33.11 -1.17 10.50
C ARG A 10 32.31 -0.01 11.10
N GLY A 11 30.98 -0.06 11.05
CA GLY A 11 30.11 0.93 11.68
C GLY A 11 30.13 0.76 13.19
N HIS A 12 30.99 1.50 13.89
CA HIS A 12 30.94 1.55 15.35
C HIS A 12 29.53 1.99 15.80
N LYS A 13 28.96 1.34 16.83
CA LYS A 13 27.68 1.73 17.47
C LYS A 13 27.58 3.25 17.71
N GLY A 14 28.71 3.91 17.96
CA GLY A 14 28.82 5.36 18.11
C GLY A 14 28.33 6.17 16.91
N VAL A 15 28.57 5.73 15.66
CA VAL A 15 28.23 6.51 14.45
C VAL A 15 26.72 6.60 14.25
N LEU A 16 25.99 5.51 14.46
CA LEU A 16 24.52 5.52 14.38
C LEU A 16 23.91 6.30 15.55
N SER A 17 24.53 6.25 16.72
CA SER A 17 24.06 6.99 17.89
C SER A 17 24.18 8.51 17.76
N SER A 18 25.16 9.00 16.97
CA SER A 18 25.45 10.43 16.78
C SER A 18 24.94 11.00 15.45
N ASN A 19 24.57 10.16 14.47
CA ASN A 19 24.07 10.59 13.16
C ASN A 19 22.65 10.07 12.89
N VAL A 20 21.65 10.83 13.35
CA VAL A 20 20.23 10.49 13.21
C VAL A 20 19.77 10.42 11.75
N ASN A 21 20.35 11.22 10.85
CA ASN A 21 20.00 11.22 9.43
C ASN A 21 20.40 9.91 8.76
N LEU A 22 21.62 9.44 9.03
CA LEU A 22 22.09 8.13 8.56
C LEU A 22 21.25 6.98 9.14
N ALA A 23 20.96 7.03 10.44
CA ALA A 23 20.12 6.03 11.08
C ALA A 23 18.72 5.98 10.46
N THR A 24 18.10 7.14 10.21
CA THR A 24 16.80 7.27 9.54
C THR A 24 16.82 6.67 8.13
N ALA A 25 17.87 6.95 7.34
CA ALA A 25 18.02 6.37 6.01
C ALA A 25 18.14 4.84 6.04
N LEU A 26 18.86 4.30 7.02
CA LEU A 26 18.97 2.85 7.23
C LEU A 26 17.66 2.22 7.68
N ILE A 27 16.91 2.85 8.60
CA ILE A 27 15.57 2.43 9.00
C ILE A 27 14.68 2.31 7.76
N ASN A 28 14.61 3.35 6.94
CA ASN A 28 13.82 3.34 5.70
C ASN A 28 14.24 2.22 4.74
N MET A 29 15.54 1.98 4.60
CA MET A 29 16.06 0.92 3.73
C MET A 29 15.66 -0.47 4.24
N TYR A 30 15.89 -0.77 5.52
CA TYR A 30 15.53 -2.06 6.11
C TYR A 30 14.03 -2.30 6.09
N SER A 31 13.22 -1.29 6.42
CA SER A 31 11.76 -1.39 6.36
C SER A 31 11.25 -1.69 4.96
N LYS A 32 11.82 -1.04 3.91
CA LYS A 32 11.47 -1.35 2.51
C LYS A 32 11.92 -2.75 2.06
N CYS A 33 12.89 -3.34 2.73
CA CYS A 33 13.31 -4.73 2.51
C CYS A 33 12.55 -5.75 3.36
N GLY A 34 11.57 -5.33 4.17
CA GLY A 34 10.86 -6.20 5.11
C GLY A 34 11.71 -6.66 6.30
N SER A 35 12.92 -6.13 6.47
CA SER A 35 13.82 -6.46 7.58
C SER A 35 13.55 -5.58 8.80
N LEU A 36 12.34 -5.68 9.35
CA LEU A 36 11.88 -4.84 10.46
C LEU A 36 12.74 -4.96 11.73
N ASP A 37 13.27 -6.14 12.02
CA ASP A 37 14.17 -6.35 13.17
C ASP A 37 15.44 -5.50 13.07
N GLU A 38 16.02 -5.42 11.86
CA GLU A 38 17.20 -4.60 11.63
C GLU A 38 16.87 -3.11 11.67
N ALA A 39 15.71 -2.71 11.14
CA ALA A 39 15.21 -1.34 11.26
C ALA A 39 15.07 -0.94 12.75
N ARG A 40 14.47 -1.82 13.56
CA ARG A 40 14.28 -1.61 15.00
C ARG A 40 15.62 -1.51 15.75
N LYS A 41 16.58 -2.39 15.45
CA LYS A 41 17.93 -2.32 16.04
C LYS A 41 18.62 -0.99 15.74
N VAL A 42 18.46 -0.44 14.54
CA VAL A 42 19.01 0.88 14.19
C VAL A 42 18.29 1.99 14.94
N PHE A 43 16.96 1.95 14.98
CA PHE A 43 16.15 2.93 15.70
C PHE A 43 16.53 2.98 17.19
N ASP A 44 16.67 1.82 17.83
CA ASP A 44 17.00 1.73 19.26
C ASP A 44 18.40 2.28 19.57
N GLN A 45 19.34 2.24 18.62
CA GLN A 45 20.70 2.80 18.77
C GLN A 45 20.76 4.34 18.71
N ILE A 46 19.71 5.02 18.23
CA ILE A 46 19.66 6.49 18.17
C ILE A 46 19.57 7.04 19.60
N SER A 47 20.57 7.84 20.00
CA SER A 47 20.67 8.42 21.34
C SER A 47 19.57 9.45 21.62
N LYS A 48 19.40 10.42 20.70
CA LYS A 48 18.37 11.44 20.72
C LYS A 48 17.48 11.30 19.50
N LYS A 49 16.36 10.59 19.68
CA LYS A 49 15.32 10.43 18.65
C LYS A 49 14.56 11.73 18.48
N ASP A 50 14.21 12.02 17.25
CA ASP A 50 13.46 13.19 16.81
C ASP A 50 12.22 12.76 16.00
N VAL A 51 11.40 13.73 15.60
CA VAL A 51 10.17 13.49 14.82
C VAL A 51 10.47 12.65 13.56
N VAL A 52 11.56 12.94 12.87
CA VAL A 52 11.91 12.30 11.60
C VAL A 52 12.26 10.82 11.79
N SER A 53 13.07 10.48 12.80
CA SER A 53 13.42 9.09 13.11
C SER A 53 12.22 8.28 13.62
N PHE A 54 11.32 8.89 14.40
CA PHE A 54 10.04 8.27 14.77
C PHE A 54 9.17 8.00 13.54
N ASN A 55 9.01 8.99 12.65
CA ASN A 55 8.23 8.84 11.41
C ASN A 55 8.75 7.69 10.54
N ALA A 56 10.07 7.59 10.36
CA ALA A 56 10.66 6.50 9.58
C ALA A 56 10.32 5.11 10.13
N MET A 57 10.34 4.96 11.47
CA MET A 57 9.99 3.68 12.09
C MET A 57 8.48 3.41 12.07
N ILE A 58 7.63 4.42 12.36
CA ILE A 58 6.16 4.31 12.31
C ILE A 58 5.69 3.92 10.90
N ILE A 59 6.15 4.63 9.87
CA ILE A 59 5.83 4.30 8.47
C ILE A 59 6.38 2.93 8.11
N GLY A 60 7.60 2.61 8.53
CA GLY A 60 8.21 1.30 8.30
C GLY A 60 7.39 0.14 8.85
N LEU A 61 6.87 0.27 10.08
CA LEU A 61 5.96 -0.69 10.68
C LEU A 61 4.62 -0.75 9.93
N ALA A 62 4.03 0.40 9.62
CA ALA A 62 2.76 0.51 8.90
C ALA A 62 2.77 -0.23 7.55
N VAL A 63 3.78 -0.03 6.72
CA VAL A 63 3.86 -0.65 5.38
C VAL A 63 4.14 -2.15 5.42
N ASN A 64 4.61 -2.67 6.55
CA ASN A 64 4.87 -4.09 6.76
C ASN A 64 3.76 -4.78 7.56
N GLY A 65 2.62 -4.12 7.80
CA GLY A 65 1.46 -4.71 8.48
C GLY A 65 1.54 -4.71 10.00
N GLU A 66 2.55 -4.09 10.61
CA GLU A 66 2.74 -4.01 12.06
C GLU A 66 2.05 -2.77 12.65
N GLY A 67 0.76 -2.58 12.35
CA GLY A 67 0.06 -1.33 12.67
C GLY A 67 -0.09 -1.03 14.16
N GLU A 68 -0.35 -2.05 14.98
CA GLU A 68 -0.47 -1.89 16.43
C GLU A 68 0.85 -1.40 17.06
N GLU A 69 1.97 -1.98 16.63
CA GLU A 69 3.30 -1.54 17.08
C GLU A 69 3.64 -0.13 16.57
N ALA A 70 3.20 0.21 15.36
CA ALA A 70 3.32 1.57 14.82
C ALA A 70 2.57 2.59 15.68
N LEU A 71 1.32 2.27 16.07
CA LEU A 71 0.51 3.14 16.93
C LEU A 71 1.06 3.22 18.36
N ARG A 72 1.60 2.12 18.90
CA ARG A 72 2.31 2.15 20.19
C ARG A 72 3.51 3.07 20.14
N LEU A 73 4.26 3.07 19.03
CA LEU A 73 5.40 3.95 18.85
C LEU A 73 4.97 5.42 18.67
N PHE A 74 3.85 5.66 17.99
CA PHE A 74 3.19 6.96 17.93
C PHE A 74 2.80 7.48 19.33
N SER A 75 2.14 6.66 20.16
CA SER A 75 1.82 7.05 21.55
C SER A 75 3.08 7.37 22.36
N LYS A 76 4.15 6.56 22.21
CA LYS A 76 5.43 6.81 22.87
C LYS A 76 6.08 8.13 22.42
N MET A 77 5.94 8.52 21.15
CA MET A 77 6.39 9.82 20.65
C MET A 77 5.68 10.97 21.38
N LEU A 78 4.37 10.85 21.62
CA LEU A 78 3.59 11.83 22.38
C LEU A 78 4.04 11.92 23.84
N GLU A 79 4.35 10.79 24.47
CA GLU A 79 4.91 10.75 25.84
C GLU A 79 6.24 11.50 25.95
N PHE A 80 7.07 11.45 24.90
CA PHE A 80 8.29 12.26 24.80
C PHE A 80 8.06 13.74 24.51
N ARG A 81 6.80 14.19 24.45
CA ARG A 81 6.40 15.56 24.09
C ARG A 81 6.91 16.02 22.72
N LEU A 82 7.15 15.07 21.81
CA LEU A 82 7.44 15.38 20.42
C LEU A 82 6.12 15.68 19.71
N CYS A 83 6.05 16.84 19.06
CA CYS A 83 4.86 17.24 18.30
C CYS A 83 4.76 16.41 17.02
N PRO A 84 3.65 15.69 16.79
CA PRO A 84 3.40 15.02 15.51
C PRO A 84 3.41 16.02 14.37
N ASP A 85 4.07 15.67 13.28
CA ASP A 85 3.99 16.43 12.03
C ASP A 85 3.06 15.72 11.03
N SER A 86 2.96 16.29 9.83
CA SER A 86 2.20 15.71 8.73
C SER A 86 2.65 14.29 8.37
N GLY A 87 3.95 13.98 8.45
CA GLY A 87 4.47 12.64 8.20
C GLY A 87 4.07 11.65 9.30
N THR A 88 4.06 12.10 10.55
CA THR A 88 3.64 11.29 11.71
C THR A 88 2.20 10.83 11.57
N LEU A 89 1.28 11.77 11.29
CA LEU A 89 -0.14 11.48 11.16
C LEU A 89 -0.44 10.63 9.93
N LEU A 90 0.25 10.86 8.81
CA LEU A 90 0.17 9.99 7.65
C LEU A 90 0.60 8.56 7.99
N GLY A 91 1.74 8.39 8.67
CA GLY A 91 2.22 7.07 9.09
C GLY A 91 1.25 6.34 10.01
N ALA A 92 0.64 7.05 10.97
CA ALA A 92 -0.37 6.49 11.86
C ALA A 92 -1.66 6.09 11.13
N LEU A 93 -2.13 6.89 10.16
CA LEU A 93 -3.27 6.53 9.31
C LEU A 93 -2.94 5.33 8.40
N CYS A 94 -1.73 5.26 7.84
CA CYS A 94 -1.29 4.10 7.05
C CYS A 94 -1.28 2.83 7.89
N ALA A 95 -0.81 2.91 9.14
CA ALA A 95 -0.83 1.80 10.08
C ALA A 95 -2.26 1.28 10.30
N CYS A 96 -3.20 2.21 10.48
CA CYS A 96 -4.62 1.88 10.62
C CYS A 96 -5.19 1.24 9.35
N SER A 97 -4.93 1.82 8.17
CA SER A 97 -5.46 1.29 6.90
C SER A 97 -4.97 -0.13 6.60
N HIS A 98 -3.67 -0.38 6.74
CA HIS A 98 -3.08 -1.67 6.41
C HIS A 98 -3.43 -2.76 7.42
N SER A 99 -3.69 -2.40 8.68
CA SER A 99 -4.00 -3.34 9.77
C SER A 99 -5.48 -3.41 10.13
N GLY A 100 -6.35 -2.67 9.42
CA GLY A 100 -7.80 -2.66 9.65
C GLY A 100 -8.22 -2.02 10.98
N LEU A 101 -7.42 -1.12 11.56
CA LEU A 101 -7.70 -0.45 12.83
C LEU A 101 -8.64 0.75 12.63
N LEU A 102 -9.88 0.46 12.24
CA LEU A 102 -10.87 1.47 11.83
C LEU A 102 -11.12 2.53 12.91
N ASP A 103 -11.39 2.10 14.14
CA ASP A 103 -11.75 3.02 15.23
C ASP A 103 -10.59 3.97 15.57
N LYS A 104 -9.35 3.45 15.55
CA LYS A 104 -8.14 4.26 15.75
C LYS A 104 -7.90 5.23 14.61
N GLY A 105 -8.12 4.81 13.36
CA GLY A 105 -8.03 5.71 12.21
C GLY A 105 -9.05 6.84 12.26
N ARG A 106 -10.30 6.55 12.67
CA ARG A 106 -11.33 7.57 12.91
C ARG A 106 -10.94 8.55 14.00
N GLU A 107 -10.44 8.05 15.12
CA GLU A 107 -9.96 8.88 16.24
C GLU A 107 -8.86 9.84 15.77
N ILE A 108 -7.81 9.32 15.14
CA ILE A 108 -6.67 10.11 14.64
C ILE A 108 -7.12 11.15 13.61
N PHE A 109 -7.94 10.76 12.64
CA PHE A 109 -8.41 11.67 11.60
C PHE A 109 -9.31 12.78 12.16
N LYS A 110 -10.21 12.43 13.08
CA LYS A 110 -11.05 13.41 13.78
C LYS A 110 -10.21 14.39 14.60
N GLU A 111 -9.22 13.90 15.34
CA GLU A 111 -8.31 14.78 16.09
C GLU A 111 -7.56 15.74 15.17
N MET A 112 -7.08 15.26 14.02
CA MET A 112 -6.37 16.07 13.02
C MET A 112 -7.26 17.19 12.44
N ILE A 113 -8.55 16.95 12.24
CA ILE A 113 -9.49 17.96 11.71
C ILE A 113 -9.97 18.93 12.80
N MET A 114 -10.19 18.44 14.03
CA MET A 114 -10.84 19.21 15.10
C MET A 114 -9.86 20.10 15.88
N ARG A 115 -8.59 19.72 15.99
CA ARG A 115 -7.62 20.48 16.79
C ARG A 115 -7.20 21.75 16.04
N ARG A 116 -7.78 22.89 16.41
CA ARG A 116 -7.27 24.24 16.01
C ARG A 116 -5.83 24.49 16.48
N GLU A 117 -5.36 23.73 17.47
CA GLU A 117 -4.03 23.83 18.08
C GLU A 117 -3.02 22.80 17.54
N SER A 118 -3.42 21.84 16.71
CA SER A 118 -2.44 20.97 16.06
C SER A 118 -1.77 21.72 14.91
N CYS A 119 -0.44 21.83 14.92
CA CYS A 119 0.35 22.50 13.88
C CYS A 119 0.28 21.85 12.48
N VAL A 120 -0.66 20.93 12.24
CA VAL A 120 -0.73 20.13 11.02
C VAL A 120 -2.09 20.32 10.36
N THR A 121 -2.09 21.04 9.24
CA THR A 121 -3.24 21.10 8.35
C THR A 121 -3.36 19.78 7.58
N PRO A 122 -4.53 19.11 7.58
CA PRO A 122 -4.78 17.94 6.75
C PRO A 122 -4.47 18.21 5.27
N LYS A 123 -3.52 17.45 4.72
CA LYS A 123 -3.20 17.39 3.28
C LYS A 123 -3.93 16.24 2.58
N LEU A 124 -3.92 16.27 1.25
CA LEU A 124 -4.56 15.27 0.39
C LEU A 124 -4.17 13.83 0.77
N GLU A 125 -2.92 13.58 1.13
CA GLU A 125 -2.41 12.25 1.45
C GLU A 125 -3.09 11.66 2.69
N HIS A 126 -3.42 12.48 3.69
CA HIS A 126 -4.15 12.01 4.88
C HIS A 126 -5.59 11.65 4.53
N TYR A 127 -6.26 12.46 3.71
CA TYR A 127 -7.61 12.15 3.20
C TYR A 127 -7.59 10.86 2.38
N ALA A 128 -6.64 10.72 1.46
CA ALA A 128 -6.51 9.52 0.64
C ALA A 128 -6.31 8.27 1.50
N CYS A 129 -5.45 8.33 2.52
CA CYS A 129 -5.21 7.21 3.42
C CYS A 129 -6.42 6.89 4.31
N TYR A 130 -7.14 7.90 4.81
CA TYR A 130 -8.36 7.69 5.58
C TYR A 130 -9.51 7.12 4.73
N ILE A 131 -9.67 7.61 3.49
CA ILE A 131 -10.62 7.07 2.52
C ILE A 131 -10.28 5.62 2.17
N ASP A 132 -9.00 5.29 2.01
CA ASP A 132 -8.55 3.91 1.80
C ASP A 132 -8.92 3.00 2.98
N LEU A 133 -8.68 3.44 4.22
CA LEU A 133 -9.10 2.71 5.43
C LEU A 133 -10.61 2.44 5.44
N LEU A 134 -11.44 3.47 5.21
CA LEU A 134 -12.90 3.34 5.17
C LEU A 134 -13.35 2.39 4.05
N SER A 135 -12.74 2.55 2.86
CA SER A 135 -13.07 1.76 1.67
C SER A 135 -12.76 0.27 1.87
N ARG A 136 -11.59 -0.04 2.41
CA ARG A 136 -11.18 -1.41 2.76
C ARG A 136 -12.07 -2.02 3.84
N SER A 137 -12.53 -1.20 4.78
CA SER A 137 -13.40 -1.62 5.88
C SER A 137 -14.89 -1.72 5.50
N GLY A 138 -15.27 -1.40 4.26
CA GLY A 138 -16.65 -1.52 3.75
C GLY A 138 -17.53 -0.30 3.97
N PHE A 139 -17.00 0.77 4.56
CA PHE A 139 -17.72 2.02 4.82
C PHE A 139 -17.68 2.95 3.59
N ILE A 140 -18.15 2.44 2.45
CA ILE A 140 -18.04 3.12 1.14
C ILE A 140 -18.77 4.47 1.12
N GLU A 141 -19.96 4.57 1.72
CA GLU A 141 -20.72 5.82 1.73
C GLU A 141 -20.04 6.90 2.58
N GLU A 142 -19.45 6.50 3.72
CA GLU A 142 -18.66 7.42 4.54
C GLU A 142 -17.41 7.87 3.78
N ALA A 143 -16.73 6.94 3.09
CA ALA A 143 -15.56 7.23 2.27
C ALA A 143 -15.89 8.23 1.14
N LEU A 144 -17.03 8.08 0.47
CA LEU A 144 -17.54 9.04 -0.52
C LEU A 144 -17.90 10.38 0.11
N GLY A 145 -18.51 10.38 1.29
CA GLY A 145 -18.78 11.61 2.06
C GLY A 145 -17.49 12.39 2.33
N VAL A 146 -16.43 11.71 2.76
CA VAL A 146 -15.11 12.32 2.98
C VAL A 146 -14.49 12.82 1.67
N ALA A 147 -14.57 12.05 0.59
CA ALA A 147 -14.06 12.43 -0.73
C ALA A 147 -14.77 13.65 -1.34
N THR A 148 -16.03 13.89 -0.96
CA THR A 148 -16.79 15.07 -1.41
C THR A 148 -16.62 16.28 -0.50
N SER A 149 -16.35 16.07 0.80
CA SER A 149 -16.14 17.15 1.77
C SER A 149 -14.70 17.66 1.84
N MET A 150 -13.73 16.97 1.24
CA MET A 150 -12.32 17.37 1.29
C MET A 150 -12.09 18.73 0.59
N PRO A 151 -11.17 19.56 1.09
CA PRO A 151 -10.94 20.92 0.55
C PRO A 151 -10.13 20.96 -0.76
N PHE A 152 -9.82 19.79 -1.33
CA PHE A 152 -9.05 19.64 -2.56
C PHE A 152 -9.78 18.72 -3.53
N LYS A 153 -9.44 18.75 -4.82
CA LYS A 153 -10.00 17.77 -5.76
C LYS A 153 -9.44 16.37 -5.48
N PRO A 154 -10.28 15.31 -5.42
CA PRO A 154 -9.81 13.94 -5.33
C PRO A 154 -8.86 13.58 -6.49
N ASN A 155 -7.74 12.94 -6.17
CA ASN A 155 -6.78 12.45 -7.16
C ASN A 155 -7.00 10.96 -7.49
N ASN A 156 -6.11 10.39 -8.29
CA ASN A 156 -6.13 8.99 -8.68
C ASN A 156 -6.03 8.01 -7.50
N PHE A 157 -5.28 8.35 -6.44
CA PHE A 157 -5.21 7.52 -5.24
C PHE A 157 -6.54 7.45 -4.49
N VAL A 158 -7.25 8.58 -4.36
CA VAL A 158 -8.58 8.63 -3.73
C VAL A 158 -9.59 7.78 -4.52
N TRP A 159 -9.70 8.01 -5.83
CA TRP A 159 -10.63 7.26 -6.68
C TRP A 159 -10.24 5.79 -6.82
N GLY A 160 -8.95 5.47 -6.88
CA GLY A 160 -8.45 4.10 -6.91
C GLY A 160 -8.78 3.33 -5.63
N SER A 161 -8.66 3.97 -4.47
CA SER A 161 -8.99 3.37 -3.17
C SER A 161 -10.49 3.09 -3.05
N LEU A 162 -11.33 4.05 -3.44
CA LEU A 162 -12.79 3.89 -3.50
C LEU A 162 -13.19 2.78 -4.49
N LEU A 163 -12.57 2.74 -5.68
CA LEU A 163 -12.83 1.72 -6.69
C LEU A 163 -12.50 0.32 -6.14
N SER A 164 -11.33 0.19 -5.53
CA SER A 164 -10.88 -1.06 -4.90
C SER A 164 -11.86 -1.51 -3.80
N GLY A 165 -12.27 -0.59 -2.92
CA GLY A 165 -13.28 -0.87 -1.89
C GLY A 165 -14.64 -1.27 -2.46
N CYS A 166 -15.13 -0.60 -3.49
CA CYS A 166 -16.39 -0.96 -4.14
C CYS A 166 -16.32 -2.36 -4.75
N VAL A 167 -15.22 -2.71 -5.42
CA VAL A 167 -15.03 -4.06 -5.97
C VAL A 167 -14.95 -5.10 -4.83
N LEU A 168 -14.15 -4.82 -3.79
CA LEU A 168 -13.97 -5.70 -2.64
C LEU A 168 -15.30 -6.02 -1.93
N HIS A 169 -16.18 -5.02 -1.80
CA HIS A 169 -17.46 -5.12 -1.11
C HIS A 169 -18.66 -5.27 -2.05
N ASN A 170 -18.42 -5.68 -3.31
CA ASN A 170 -19.43 -5.98 -4.32
C ASN A 170 -20.45 -4.83 -4.59
N ARG A 171 -20.00 -3.57 -4.51
CA ARG A 171 -20.77 -2.37 -4.87
C ARG A 171 -20.55 -2.01 -6.36
N LEU A 172 -20.95 -2.91 -7.26
CA LEU A 172 -20.60 -2.82 -8.69
C LEU A 172 -21.14 -1.58 -9.40
N GLU A 173 -22.37 -1.16 -9.09
CA GLU A 173 -22.97 0.06 -9.66
C GLU A 173 -22.14 1.31 -9.32
N LEU A 174 -21.73 1.45 -8.05
CA LEU A 174 -20.85 2.55 -7.63
C LEU A 174 -19.46 2.42 -8.25
N ALA A 175 -18.93 1.20 -8.38
CA ALA A 175 -17.64 0.95 -9.01
C ALA A 175 -17.60 1.45 -10.46
N GLN A 176 -18.69 1.32 -11.23
CA GLN A 176 -18.77 1.88 -12.60
C GLN A 176 -18.64 3.40 -12.61
N VAL A 177 -19.37 4.09 -11.71
CA VAL A 177 -19.33 5.55 -11.57
C VAL A 177 -17.92 6.01 -11.17
N ILE A 178 -17.35 5.39 -10.14
CA ILE A 178 -16.01 5.72 -9.65
C ILE A 178 -14.93 5.44 -10.71
N SER A 179 -15.08 4.37 -11.50
CA SER A 179 -14.15 4.06 -12.60
C SER A 179 -14.10 5.19 -13.64
N THR A 180 -15.25 5.78 -13.94
CA THR A 180 -15.33 6.93 -14.86
C THR A 180 -14.58 8.13 -14.27
N MET A 181 -14.78 8.43 -12.97
CA MET A 181 -14.07 9.51 -12.28
C MET A 181 -12.55 9.28 -12.26
N LEU A 182 -12.11 8.03 -12.02
CA LEU A 182 -10.68 7.67 -12.04
C LEU A 182 -10.06 7.89 -13.43
N ILE A 183 -10.73 7.43 -14.49
CA ILE A 183 -10.27 7.64 -15.88
C ILE A 183 -10.17 9.12 -16.23
N THR A 184 -11.10 9.95 -15.74
CA THR A 184 -11.06 11.40 -15.98
C THR A 184 -9.83 12.05 -15.33
N VAL A 185 -9.47 11.63 -14.13
CA VAL A 185 -8.34 12.22 -13.37
C VAL A 185 -7.00 11.62 -13.76
N ASP A 186 -6.96 10.34 -14.12
CA ASP A 186 -5.75 9.60 -14.50
C ASP A 186 -6.03 8.67 -15.68
N PRO A 187 -6.01 9.21 -16.91
CA PRO A 187 -6.32 8.46 -18.13
C PRO A 187 -5.30 7.38 -18.48
N GLU A 188 -4.14 7.35 -17.81
CA GLU A 188 -3.10 6.33 -18.01
C GLU A 188 -3.30 5.13 -17.06
N ASN A 189 -4.11 5.31 -16.02
CA ASN A 189 -4.41 4.26 -15.06
C ASN A 189 -5.28 3.16 -15.66
N SER A 190 -4.77 1.93 -15.67
CA SER A 190 -5.51 0.79 -16.22
C SER A 190 -6.71 0.34 -15.36
N ALA A 191 -6.75 0.64 -14.05
CA ALA A 191 -7.73 0.06 -13.13
C ALA A 191 -9.17 0.46 -13.47
N GLY A 192 -9.40 1.75 -13.74
CA GLY A 192 -10.74 2.24 -14.12
C GLY A 192 -11.23 1.62 -15.43
N TYR A 193 -10.35 1.49 -16.43
CA TYR A 193 -10.70 0.84 -17.69
C TYR A 193 -10.99 -0.65 -17.52
N VAL A 194 -10.19 -1.35 -16.73
CA VAL A 194 -10.37 -2.78 -16.47
C VAL A 194 -11.71 -3.03 -15.77
N MET A 195 -12.10 -2.19 -14.79
CA MET A 195 -13.38 -2.35 -14.13
C MET A 195 -14.56 -2.12 -15.09
N LEU A 196 -14.56 -1.04 -15.88
CA LEU A 196 -15.60 -0.83 -16.88
C LEU A 196 -15.65 -1.97 -17.92
N SER A 197 -14.49 -2.46 -18.36
CA SER A 197 -14.43 -3.61 -19.27
C SER A 197 -15.03 -4.88 -18.67
N ASN A 198 -14.81 -5.13 -17.37
CA ASN A 198 -15.38 -6.28 -16.68
C ASN A 198 -16.90 -6.12 -16.51
N SER A 199 -17.38 -4.90 -16.27
CA SER A 199 -18.81 -4.60 -16.20
C SER A 199 -19.51 -4.91 -17.52
N PHE A 200 -19.01 -4.36 -18.64
CA PHE A 200 -19.58 -4.66 -19.96
C PHE A 200 -19.54 -6.16 -20.29
N ALA A 201 -18.49 -6.87 -19.85
CA ALA A 201 -18.42 -8.32 -20.04
C ALA A 201 -19.48 -9.08 -19.21
N ALA A 202 -19.77 -8.63 -17.98
CA ALA A 202 -20.82 -9.21 -17.14
C ALA A 202 -22.20 -9.02 -17.76
N ASP A 203 -22.46 -7.87 -18.39
CA ASP A 203 -23.70 -7.56 -19.10
C ASP A 203 -23.73 -8.14 -20.53
N CYS A 204 -22.73 -8.95 -20.90
CA CYS A 204 -22.57 -9.54 -22.24
C CYS A 204 -22.46 -8.52 -23.40
N GLU A 205 -22.10 -7.28 -23.10
CA GLU A 205 -21.89 -6.17 -24.04
C GLU A 205 -20.49 -6.22 -24.67
N TRP A 206 -20.18 -7.30 -25.39
CA TRP A 206 -18.86 -7.53 -25.98
C TRP A 206 -18.40 -6.44 -26.96
N ARG A 207 -19.36 -5.72 -27.56
CA ARG A 207 -19.06 -4.61 -28.47
C ARG A 207 -18.40 -3.46 -27.73
N ASP A 208 -18.87 -3.14 -26.52
CA ASP A 208 -18.36 -2.04 -25.71
C ASP A 208 -17.07 -2.43 -24.99
N VAL A 209 -16.90 -3.71 -24.65
CA VAL A 209 -15.58 -4.27 -24.26
C VAL A 209 -14.53 -4.02 -25.35
N LEU A 210 -14.85 -4.36 -26.61
CA LEU A 210 -13.91 -4.18 -27.73
C LEU A 210 -13.60 -2.70 -27.98
N LYS A 211 -14.61 -1.82 -27.94
CA LYS A 211 -14.40 -0.36 -28.06
C LYS A 211 -13.49 0.16 -26.95
N LEU A 212 -13.76 -0.21 -25.70
CA LEU A 212 -13.00 0.25 -24.55
C LEU A 212 -11.54 -0.23 -24.61
N ARG A 213 -11.31 -1.49 -24.98
CA ARG A 213 -9.95 -2.01 -25.22
C ARG A 213 -9.24 -1.32 -26.38
N GLY A 214 -9.98 -0.92 -27.41
CA GLY A 214 -9.46 -0.07 -28.49
C GLY A 214 -8.98 1.29 -27.96
N VAL A 215 -9.78 1.94 -27.10
CA VAL A 215 -9.41 3.19 -26.42
C VAL A 215 -8.16 3.01 -25.55
N MET A 216 -8.11 1.93 -24.75
CA MET A 216 -6.92 1.62 -23.93
C MET A 216 -5.67 1.49 -24.81
N LYS A 217 -5.74 0.71 -25.89
CA LYS A 217 -4.63 0.51 -26.83
C LYS A 217 -4.19 1.82 -27.47
N ALA A 218 -5.13 2.66 -27.91
CA ALA A 218 -4.83 3.96 -28.51
C ALA A 218 -4.13 4.91 -27.53
N LYS A 219 -4.42 4.79 -26.23
CA LYS A 219 -3.77 5.54 -25.15
C LYS A 219 -2.50 4.90 -24.60
N GLY A 220 -2.07 3.75 -25.13
CA GLY A 220 -0.93 3.00 -24.59
C GLY A 220 -1.20 2.35 -23.21
N VAL A 221 -2.47 2.35 -22.76
CA VAL A 221 -2.86 1.74 -21.49
C VAL A 221 -3.02 0.24 -21.70
N SER A 222 -2.36 -0.54 -20.85
CA SER A 222 -2.51 -1.99 -20.81
C SER A 222 -2.78 -2.44 -19.38
N LYS A 223 -3.54 -3.53 -19.24
CA LYS A 223 -3.66 -4.20 -17.95
C LYS A 223 -2.28 -4.75 -17.59
N GLN A 224 -1.73 -4.34 -16.46
CA GLN A 224 -0.49 -4.92 -15.95
C GLN A 224 -0.73 -6.40 -15.63
N PRO A 225 0.01 -7.33 -16.22
CA PRO A 225 -0.10 -8.74 -15.85
C PRO A 225 0.36 -8.93 -14.39
N GLY A 226 -0.08 -10.00 -13.75
CA GLY A 226 0.44 -10.35 -12.43
C GLY A 226 1.89 -10.82 -12.55
N HIS A 227 2.80 -10.30 -11.73
CA HIS A 227 4.18 -10.75 -11.65
C HIS A 227 4.44 -11.36 -10.27
N SER A 228 5.19 -12.45 -10.23
CA SER A 228 5.80 -12.96 -9.00
C SER A 228 7.21 -13.42 -9.31
N TRP A 229 8.11 -13.44 -8.34
CA TRP A 229 9.43 -14.00 -8.56
C TRP A 229 9.94 -14.73 -7.31
N ILE A 230 10.80 -15.70 -7.54
CA ILE A 230 11.50 -16.43 -6.48
C ILE A 230 13.01 -16.40 -6.75
N ASN A 231 13.79 -16.49 -5.69
CA ASN A 231 15.24 -16.61 -5.78
C ASN A 231 15.64 -18.01 -5.30
N ILE A 232 16.18 -18.82 -6.20
CA ILE A 232 16.70 -20.15 -5.89
C ILE A 232 18.20 -20.14 -6.18
N GLY A 233 19.03 -20.29 -5.14
CA GLY A 233 20.48 -20.38 -5.29
C GLY A 233 21.15 -19.13 -5.89
N GLY A 234 20.55 -17.95 -5.72
CA GLY A 234 21.05 -16.70 -6.31
C GLY A 234 20.52 -16.41 -7.70
N VAL A 235 19.72 -17.31 -8.28
CA VAL A 235 19.06 -17.12 -9.58
C VAL A 235 17.63 -16.65 -9.37
N MET A 236 17.27 -15.54 -10.02
CA MET A 236 15.92 -14.98 -9.99
C MET A 236 15.06 -15.64 -11.07
N HIS A 237 13.92 -16.19 -10.67
CA HIS A 237 12.90 -16.75 -11.55
C HIS A 237 11.63 -15.90 -11.45
N GLU A 238 11.26 -15.19 -12.52
CA GLU A 238 10.11 -14.27 -12.62
C GLU A 238 8.87 -14.82 -13.37
N PHE A 239 7.82 -15.23 -12.67
CA PHE A 239 6.58 -15.69 -13.28
C PHE A 239 5.66 -14.52 -13.64
N VAL A 240 5.33 -14.39 -14.93
CA VAL A 240 4.42 -13.37 -15.46
C VAL A 240 3.13 -14.01 -15.94
N ALA A 241 1.99 -13.52 -15.46
CA ALA A 241 0.67 -14.04 -15.82
C ALA A 241 0.43 -13.91 -17.33
N GLY A 242 0.18 -15.04 -17.99
CA GLY A 242 -0.06 -15.11 -19.44
C GLY A 242 1.22 -15.16 -20.29
N SER A 243 2.41 -15.23 -19.70
CA SER A 243 3.64 -15.47 -20.47
C SER A 243 3.81 -16.96 -20.79
N ALA A 244 4.13 -17.26 -22.05
CA ALA A 244 4.49 -18.61 -22.50
C ALA A 244 6.01 -18.85 -22.51
N SER A 245 6.80 -17.84 -22.13
CA SER A 245 8.24 -17.74 -22.36
C SER A 245 9.11 -18.35 -21.26
N TYR A 246 8.62 -19.38 -20.57
CA TYR A 246 9.37 -20.07 -19.53
C TYR A 246 10.02 -21.34 -20.07
N LEU A 247 11.34 -21.42 -20.01
CA LEU A 247 12.14 -22.60 -20.43
C LEU A 247 11.70 -23.91 -19.77
N GLN A 248 11.06 -23.85 -18.60
CA GLN A 248 10.60 -25.01 -17.82
C GLN A 248 9.06 -25.09 -17.70
N ILE A 249 8.30 -24.31 -18.47
CA ILE A 249 6.84 -24.23 -18.32
C ILE A 249 6.18 -25.60 -18.50
N GLY A 250 6.67 -26.43 -19.44
CA GLY A 250 6.17 -27.78 -19.66
C GLY A 250 6.33 -28.68 -18.42
N SER A 251 7.52 -28.72 -17.84
CA SER A 251 7.81 -29.51 -16.63
C SER A 251 6.98 -29.06 -15.42
N ILE A 252 6.79 -27.74 -15.25
CA ILE A 252 5.94 -27.22 -14.18
C ILE A 252 4.48 -27.66 -14.38
N HIS A 253 3.96 -27.60 -15.61
CA HIS A 253 2.60 -28.04 -15.91
C HIS A 253 2.41 -29.55 -15.68
N GLU A 254 3.37 -30.37 -16.09
CA GLU A 254 3.35 -31.82 -15.84
C GLU A 254 3.35 -32.12 -14.34
N MET A 255 4.20 -31.45 -13.57
CA MET A 255 4.24 -31.59 -12.11
C MET A 255 2.93 -31.14 -11.45
N MET A 256 2.36 -30.00 -11.87
CA MET A 256 1.05 -29.52 -11.40
C MET A 256 -0.06 -30.52 -11.69
N GLN A 257 -0.07 -31.14 -12.88
CA GLN A 257 -1.05 -32.17 -13.22
C GLN A 257 -0.88 -33.43 -12.37
N SER A 258 0.35 -33.84 -12.08
CA SER A 258 0.62 -34.97 -11.17
C SER A 258 0.08 -34.69 -9.77
N LEU A 259 0.40 -33.52 -9.21
CA LEU A 259 -0.08 -33.11 -7.89
C LEU A 259 -1.61 -33.01 -7.82
N LEU A 260 -2.24 -32.44 -8.85
CA LEU A 260 -3.71 -32.37 -8.93
C LEU A 260 -4.35 -33.76 -8.99
N LYS A 261 -3.70 -34.72 -9.66
CA LYS A 261 -4.18 -36.11 -9.72
C LYS A 261 -4.08 -36.78 -8.35
N GLU A 262 -2.97 -36.59 -7.64
CA GLU A 262 -2.79 -37.11 -6.28
C GLU A 262 -3.78 -36.49 -5.29
N MET A 263 -4.00 -35.17 -5.35
CA MET A 263 -4.99 -34.49 -4.51
C MET A 263 -6.42 -34.97 -4.75
N ARG A 264 -6.79 -35.27 -6.00
CA ARG A 264 -8.11 -35.84 -6.32
C ARG A 264 -8.29 -37.28 -5.84
N LEU A 265 -7.21 -38.06 -5.80
CA LEU A 265 -7.22 -39.44 -5.31
C LEU A 265 -7.19 -39.53 -3.78
N SER A 266 -6.77 -38.47 -3.10
CA SER A 266 -6.68 -38.38 -1.63
C SER A 266 -7.84 -37.62 -0.98
N SER A 267 -8.78 -37.09 -1.78
CA SER A 267 -10.07 -36.61 -1.29
C SER A 267 -10.99 -37.80 -0.98
N PRO A 268 -11.51 -37.93 0.27
CA PRO A 268 -12.43 -39.01 0.65
C PRO A 268 -13.81 -38.90 -0.01
#